data_AF-A0A4R6AA50-F1
#
_entry.id   AF-A0A4R6AA50-F1
#
_cell.length_a   1.000
_cell.length_b   1.000
_cell.length_c   1.000
_cell.angle_alpha   90.00
_cell.angle_beta   90.00
_cell.angle_gamma   90.00
#
_symmetry.space_group_name_H-M   'P 1'
#
loop_
_entity.id
_entity.type
_entity.pdbx_description
1 polymer ?
#
loop_
_entity_poly.entity_id
_entity_poly.type
_entity_poly.pdbx_seq_one_letter_code
_entity_poly.pdbx_strand_id
1 'polypeptide(L)'
;MRRAGRIAGVALVAALVAGTAMAAGEIRPMPRPQADPIPVTRWDHRRESDEWSLAAISALKAHGERLVETDPRDIGEWCPGYKRGTDASRRAFWVGFLSALAKHESRWRPAAVGGGNRWFGLLQIWPPTARHFGCRARSGGELMDGADNLSCAIRIMSVTVPRDGVIHASSPRWAGVSADWGPMRSEAKREDMRRWLAGQDYCQISVSPRPMQRPVPEGLMAGPVAPETRPEPRAIVVASDDTPPARGTARNLMR
;
A
#
# COMPACT_ATOMS: atom_id res chain seq x y z
N MET A 1 17.71 81.78 42.70
CA MET A 1 18.10 80.36 42.64
C MET A 1 17.22 79.57 43.62
N ARG A 2 16.70 78.40 43.17
CA ARG A 2 16.06 77.30 43.92
C ARG A 2 14.55 77.39 44.29
N ARG A 3 13.81 76.58 43.51
CA ARG A 3 12.67 75.68 43.82
C ARG A 3 11.29 76.29 44.15
N ALA A 4 10.47 76.43 43.11
CA ALA A 4 9.02 76.28 43.20
C ALA A 4 8.65 74.81 42.93
N GLY A 5 8.03 74.14 43.91
CA GLY A 5 7.41 72.84 43.73
C GLY A 5 6.05 72.99 43.05
N ARG A 6 5.78 72.18 42.03
CA ARG A 6 4.43 71.98 41.49
C ARG A 6 4.12 70.50 41.42
N ILE A 7 2.97 70.20 41.98
CA ILE A 7 2.26 68.93 42.04
C ILE A 7 1.80 68.57 40.63
N ALA A 8 2.05 67.33 40.19
CA ALA A 8 1.35 66.64 39.12
C ALA A 8 1.46 65.15 39.48
N GLY A 9 0.39 64.48 39.90
CA GLY A 9 -0.78 64.18 39.09
C GLY A 9 -0.68 62.70 38.71
N VAL A 10 -1.18 61.82 39.60
CA VAL A 10 -1.22 60.38 39.36
C VAL A 10 -2.24 60.12 38.24
N ALA A 11 -1.76 59.80 37.05
CA ALA A 11 -2.59 59.29 35.97
C ALA A 11 -2.63 57.76 36.06
N LEU A 12 -3.77 57.24 36.51
CA LEU A 12 -4.08 55.81 36.50
C LEU A 12 -4.33 55.38 35.04
N VAL A 13 -3.34 54.69 34.44
CA VAL A 13 -3.52 54.06 33.12
C VAL A 13 -4.17 52.69 33.34
N ALA A 14 -5.48 52.61 33.10
CA ALA A 14 -6.21 51.35 33.05
C ALA A 14 -5.85 50.63 31.73
N ALA A 15 -5.00 49.60 31.82
CA ALA A 15 -4.68 48.74 30.69
C ALA A 15 -5.87 47.80 30.39
N LEU A 16 -6.57 48.06 29.30
CA LEU A 16 -7.56 47.15 28.72
C LEU A 16 -6.82 45.94 28.13
N VAL A 17 -6.87 44.81 28.84
CA VAL A 17 -6.42 43.51 28.33
C VAL A 17 -7.49 43.00 27.36
N ALA A 18 -7.28 43.23 26.07
CA ALA A 18 -8.07 42.59 25.02
C ALA A 18 -7.70 41.10 24.97
N GLY A 19 -8.56 40.26 25.54
CA GLY A 19 -8.45 38.80 25.43
C GLY A 19 -8.66 38.36 23.98
N THR A 20 -7.60 37.93 23.32
CA THR A 20 -7.67 37.23 22.04
C THR A 20 -8.26 35.85 22.30
N ALA A 21 -9.54 35.67 21.94
CA ALA A 21 -10.15 34.35 21.88
C ALA A 21 -9.42 33.52 20.81
N MET A 22 -8.59 32.57 21.24
CA MET A 22 -8.03 31.57 20.35
C MET A 22 -9.16 30.72 19.82
N ALA A 23 -9.40 30.80 18.51
CA ALA A 23 -10.28 29.87 17.82
C ALA A 23 -9.72 28.46 18.02
N ALA A 24 -10.41 27.65 18.82
CA ALA A 24 -10.14 26.22 18.95
C ALA A 24 -10.42 25.58 17.58
N GLY A 25 -9.35 25.30 16.82
CA GLY A 25 -9.46 24.55 15.59
C GLY A 25 -10.08 23.19 15.87
N GLU A 26 -11.13 22.84 15.11
CA GLU A 26 -11.73 21.51 15.09
C GLU A 26 -10.62 20.46 14.90
N ILE A 27 -10.29 19.70 15.95
CA ILE A 27 -9.41 18.53 15.84
C ILE A 27 -10.21 17.46 15.08
N ARG A 28 -10.22 17.54 13.75
CA ARG A 28 -10.76 16.46 12.92
C ARG A 28 -9.73 15.33 12.93
N PRO A 29 -10.07 14.12 13.41
CA PRO A 29 -9.17 12.99 13.30
C PRO A 29 -8.86 12.76 11.82
N MET A 30 -7.58 12.88 11.45
CA MET A 30 -7.14 12.49 10.12
C MET A 30 -7.42 10.98 9.96
N PRO A 31 -8.02 10.55 8.83
CA PRO A 31 -8.14 9.14 8.53
C PRO A 31 -6.76 8.49 8.63
N ARG A 32 -6.62 7.46 9.49
CA ARG A 32 -5.40 6.66 9.53
C ARG A 32 -5.15 6.12 8.13
N PRO A 33 -3.93 6.22 7.58
CA PRO A 33 -3.60 5.56 6.32
C PRO A 33 -3.95 4.07 6.45
N GLN A 34 -4.98 3.63 5.73
CA GLN A 34 -5.36 2.23 5.74
C GLN A 34 -4.30 1.46 4.96
N ALA A 35 -3.61 0.54 5.62
CA ALA A 35 -2.71 -0.37 4.94
C ALA A 35 -3.51 -1.17 3.91
N ASP A 36 -2.91 -1.46 2.76
CA ASP A 36 -3.54 -2.32 1.78
C ASP A 36 -3.61 -3.73 2.39
N PRO A 37 -4.77 -4.41 2.33
CA PRO A 37 -4.83 -5.80 2.77
C PRO A 37 -3.93 -6.65 1.87
N ILE A 38 -3.31 -7.68 2.46
CA ILE A 38 -2.60 -8.70 1.69
C ILE A 38 -3.64 -9.45 0.83
N PRO A 39 -3.51 -9.45 -0.50
CA PRO A 39 -4.47 -10.12 -1.36
C PRO A 39 -4.27 -11.64 -1.31
N VAL A 40 -5.31 -12.39 -1.69
CA VAL A 40 -5.19 -13.82 -1.99
C VAL A 40 -4.26 -14.00 -3.18
N THR A 41 -3.31 -14.94 -3.07
CA THR A 41 -2.35 -15.23 -4.13
C THR A 41 -2.18 -16.72 -4.37
N ARG A 42 -1.60 -17.08 -5.52
CA ARG A 42 -1.27 -18.49 -5.79
C ARG A 42 -0.08 -19.02 -4.97
N TRP A 43 0.69 -18.14 -4.32
CA TRP A 43 1.79 -18.55 -3.46
C TRP A 43 1.42 -18.61 -1.98
N ASP A 44 0.14 -18.49 -1.59
CA ASP A 44 -0.28 -18.49 -0.17
C ASP A 44 0.10 -19.76 0.62
N HIS A 45 0.44 -20.85 -0.09
CA HIS A 45 0.97 -22.08 0.51
C HIS A 45 2.47 -22.00 0.88
N ARG A 46 3.15 -20.92 0.49
CA ARG A 46 4.57 -20.66 0.77
C ARG A 46 4.70 -19.95 2.12
N ARG A 47 5.79 -20.21 2.84
CA ARG A 47 6.06 -19.53 4.12
C ARG A 47 6.40 -18.05 3.91
N GLU A 48 6.89 -17.73 2.73
CA GLU A 48 7.33 -16.40 2.32
C GLU A 48 6.18 -15.55 1.71
N SER A 49 4.94 -16.06 1.69
CA SER A 49 3.81 -15.45 0.98
C SER A 49 3.57 -13.99 1.34
N ASP A 50 3.54 -13.69 2.63
CA ASP A 50 3.20 -12.37 3.16
C ASP A 50 4.31 -11.37 2.87
N GLU A 51 5.56 -11.79 3.01
CA GLU A 51 6.74 -10.99 2.68
C GLU A 51 6.73 -10.60 1.20
N TRP A 52 6.51 -11.56 0.30
CA TRP A 52 6.44 -11.33 -1.13
C TRP A 52 5.29 -10.41 -1.53
N SER A 53 4.11 -10.64 -0.95
CA SER A 53 2.93 -9.81 -1.21
C SER A 53 3.12 -8.37 -0.73
N LEU A 54 3.64 -8.18 0.49
CA LEU A 54 3.91 -6.84 1.04
C LEU A 54 5.01 -6.12 0.27
N ALA A 55 6.08 -6.81 -0.13
CA ALA A 55 7.15 -6.23 -0.95
C ALA A 55 6.61 -5.81 -2.33
N ALA A 56 5.77 -6.64 -2.95
CA ALA A 56 5.12 -6.32 -4.22
C ALA A 56 4.17 -5.12 -4.10
N ILE A 57 3.34 -5.05 -3.05
CA ILE A 57 2.49 -3.88 -2.76
C ILE A 57 3.35 -2.62 -2.59
N SER A 58 4.44 -2.69 -1.82
CA SER A 58 5.35 -1.57 -1.62
C SER A 58 5.97 -1.08 -2.94
N ALA A 59 6.44 -2.01 -3.78
CA ALA A 59 6.97 -1.67 -5.10
C ALA A 59 5.90 -1.05 -6.02
N LEU A 60 4.66 -1.54 -5.97
CA LEU A 60 3.54 -0.98 -6.73
C LEU A 60 3.09 0.41 -6.25
N LYS A 61 3.27 0.72 -4.95
CA LYS A 61 3.06 2.07 -4.40
C LYS A 61 4.20 3.04 -4.72
N ALA A 62 5.37 2.53 -5.08
CA ALA A 62 6.55 3.32 -5.41
C ALA A 62 6.76 3.35 -6.93
N HIS A 63 7.77 2.67 -7.45
CA HIS A 63 8.11 2.71 -8.89
C HIS A 63 7.12 1.98 -9.81
N GLY A 64 6.14 1.27 -9.25
CA GLY A 64 5.07 0.61 -9.98
C GLY A 64 3.77 1.42 -10.10
N GLU A 65 3.72 2.67 -9.63
CA GLU A 65 2.49 3.48 -9.64
C GLU A 65 1.85 3.56 -11.04
N ARG A 66 2.65 3.85 -12.06
CA ARG A 66 2.19 3.92 -13.46
C ARG A 66 1.54 2.62 -13.95
N LEU A 67 2.01 1.47 -13.47
CA LEU A 67 1.41 0.17 -13.79
C LEU A 67 -0.01 0.06 -13.23
N VAL A 68 -0.21 0.54 -12.00
CA VAL A 68 -1.49 0.54 -11.29
C VAL A 68 -2.47 1.51 -11.97
N GLU A 69 -2.02 2.70 -12.33
CA GLU A 69 -2.84 3.74 -12.98
C GLU A 69 -3.26 3.37 -14.40
N THR A 70 -2.45 2.57 -15.09
CA THR A 70 -2.74 2.17 -16.47
C THR A 70 -3.98 1.29 -16.52
N ASP A 71 -4.86 1.56 -17.50
CA ASP A 71 -5.97 0.70 -17.92
C ASP A 71 -5.61 0.01 -19.24
N PRO A 72 -4.97 -1.17 -19.20
CA PRO A 72 -4.69 -1.93 -20.42
C PRO A 72 -5.97 -2.19 -21.22
N ARG A 73 -5.90 -2.16 -22.55
CA ARG A 73 -7.08 -2.37 -23.41
C ARG A 73 -7.74 -3.73 -23.18
N ASP A 74 -6.93 -4.75 -22.89
CA ASP A 74 -7.34 -6.13 -22.61
C ASP A 74 -7.68 -6.38 -21.13
N ILE A 75 -7.64 -5.37 -20.25
CA ILE A 75 -7.77 -5.59 -18.80
C ILE A 75 -9.09 -6.23 -18.38
N GLY A 76 -10.19 -5.91 -19.08
CA GLY A 76 -11.50 -6.48 -18.77
C GLY A 76 -11.54 -8.00 -18.98
N GLU A 77 -10.66 -8.50 -19.84
CA GLU A 77 -10.52 -9.92 -20.10
C GLU A 77 -9.71 -10.65 -19.01
N TRP A 78 -8.80 -9.93 -18.33
CA TRP A 78 -8.02 -10.45 -17.21
C TRP A 78 -8.73 -10.28 -15.86
N CYS A 79 -9.45 -9.17 -15.70
CA CYS A 79 -10.02 -8.72 -14.43
C CYS A 79 -11.20 -7.76 -14.68
N PRO A 80 -12.45 -8.26 -14.78
CA PRO A 80 -13.62 -7.46 -15.11
C PRO A 80 -13.88 -6.26 -14.17
N GLY A 81 -13.49 -6.38 -12.90
CA GLY A 81 -13.63 -5.36 -11.87
C GLY A 81 -12.52 -4.30 -11.85
N TYR A 82 -11.42 -4.46 -12.58
CA TYR A 82 -10.20 -3.64 -12.42
C TYR A 82 -10.43 -2.13 -12.55
N LYS A 83 -11.22 -1.71 -13.55
CA LYS A 83 -11.52 -0.29 -13.81
C LYS A 83 -12.39 0.36 -12.72
N ARG A 84 -13.18 -0.43 -11.99
CA ARG A 84 -14.04 0.04 -10.89
C ARG A 84 -13.38 -0.07 -9.52
N GLY A 85 -12.32 -0.86 -9.42
CA GLY A 85 -11.56 -1.09 -8.20
C GLY A 85 -10.82 0.15 -7.73
N THR A 86 -10.55 0.19 -6.42
CA THR A 86 -9.63 1.16 -5.82
C THR A 86 -8.18 0.84 -6.22
N ASP A 87 -7.24 1.76 -6.01
CA ASP A 87 -5.82 1.49 -6.26
C ASP A 87 -5.31 0.28 -5.44
N ALA A 88 -5.85 0.06 -4.24
CA ALA A 88 -5.55 -1.13 -3.45
C ALA A 88 -6.01 -2.41 -4.15
N SER A 89 -7.19 -2.40 -4.78
CA SER A 89 -7.71 -3.53 -5.56
C SER A 89 -6.91 -3.76 -6.85
N ARG A 90 -6.47 -2.69 -7.50
CA ARG A 90 -5.63 -2.74 -8.70
C ARG A 90 -4.23 -3.26 -8.38
N ARG A 91 -3.66 -2.89 -7.23
CA ARG A 91 -2.42 -3.49 -6.70
C ARG A 91 -2.61 -4.96 -6.36
N ALA A 92 -3.72 -5.32 -5.71
CA ALA A 92 -4.07 -6.71 -5.42
C ALA A 92 -4.10 -7.57 -6.71
N PHE A 93 -4.69 -7.04 -7.79
CA PHE A 93 -4.63 -7.69 -9.10
C PHE A 93 -3.19 -7.95 -9.57
N TRP A 94 -2.31 -6.95 -9.53
CA TRP A 94 -0.93 -7.13 -9.98
C TRP A 94 -0.14 -8.11 -9.10
N VAL A 95 -0.34 -8.11 -7.78
CA VAL A 95 0.28 -9.10 -6.88
C VAL A 95 -0.22 -10.51 -7.23
N GLY A 96 -1.54 -10.68 -7.39
CA GLY A 96 -2.11 -11.94 -7.84
C GLY A 96 -1.57 -12.37 -9.21
N PHE A 97 -1.42 -11.44 -10.15
CA PHE A 97 -0.88 -11.70 -11.47
C PHE A 97 0.56 -12.21 -11.40
N LEU A 98 1.42 -11.55 -10.59
CA LEU A 98 2.79 -11.99 -10.36
C LEU A 98 2.84 -13.39 -9.75
N SER A 99 1.94 -13.70 -8.81
CA SER A 99 1.85 -15.04 -8.21
C SER A 99 1.44 -16.12 -9.21
N ALA A 100 0.54 -15.76 -10.14
CA ALA A 100 0.11 -16.66 -11.20
C ALA A 100 1.20 -16.87 -12.25
N LEU A 101 1.98 -15.83 -12.56
CA LEU A 101 3.13 -15.91 -13.45
C LEU A 101 4.28 -16.73 -12.84
N ALA A 102 4.58 -16.52 -11.56
CA ALA A 102 5.63 -17.25 -10.83
C ALA A 102 5.40 -18.78 -10.81
N LYS A 103 4.14 -19.23 -10.84
CA LYS A 103 3.80 -20.65 -11.05
C LYS A 103 4.45 -21.21 -12.31
N HIS A 104 4.33 -20.47 -13.40
CA HIS A 104 4.72 -20.89 -14.73
C HIS A 104 6.18 -20.63 -15.07
N GLU A 105 6.82 -19.72 -14.33
CA GLU A 105 8.25 -19.41 -14.44
C GLU A 105 9.12 -20.31 -13.55
N SER A 106 8.81 -20.38 -12.26
CA SER A 106 9.67 -21.03 -11.26
C SER A 106 8.97 -22.11 -10.42
N ARG A 107 7.64 -22.22 -10.53
CA ARG A 107 6.79 -22.96 -9.56
C ARG A 107 6.98 -22.42 -8.13
N TRP A 108 7.02 -21.09 -8.01
CA TRP A 108 7.19 -20.36 -6.75
C TRP A 108 8.48 -20.69 -6.00
N ARG A 109 9.56 -21.01 -6.73
CA ARG A 109 10.87 -21.33 -6.16
C ARG A 109 11.79 -20.11 -6.27
N PRO A 110 12.11 -19.42 -5.16
CA PRO A 110 12.95 -18.22 -5.21
C PRO A 110 14.39 -18.54 -5.63
N ALA A 111 14.93 -19.71 -5.26
CA ALA A 111 16.26 -20.15 -5.70
C ALA A 111 16.28 -20.77 -7.12
N ALA A 112 15.23 -20.60 -7.94
CA ALA A 112 15.17 -21.19 -9.28
C ALA A 112 16.19 -20.53 -10.23
N VAL A 113 16.91 -21.36 -10.97
CA VAL A 113 17.85 -20.95 -12.00
C VAL A 113 17.52 -21.66 -13.31
N GLY A 114 17.28 -20.88 -14.36
CA GLY A 114 16.91 -21.37 -15.68
C GLY A 114 17.87 -20.94 -16.79
N GLY A 115 17.65 -21.50 -17.99
CA GLY A 115 18.34 -21.07 -19.21
C GLY A 115 19.86 -21.25 -19.20
N GLY A 116 20.38 -22.26 -18.48
CA GLY A 116 21.82 -22.48 -18.34
C GLY A 116 22.52 -21.42 -17.50
N ASN A 117 21.99 -21.15 -16.30
CA ASN A 117 22.50 -20.14 -15.36
C ASN A 117 22.33 -18.69 -15.84
N ARG A 118 21.25 -18.40 -16.57
CA ARG A 118 20.96 -17.06 -17.09
C ARG A 118 19.78 -16.40 -16.37
N TRP A 119 18.76 -17.15 -16.01
CA TRP A 119 17.52 -16.58 -15.48
C TRP A 119 17.32 -16.98 -14.03
N PHE A 120 16.94 -16.02 -13.19
CA PHE A 120 16.99 -16.18 -11.73
C PHE A 120 15.68 -15.79 -11.07
N GLY A 121 15.36 -16.49 -9.99
CA GLY A 121 14.28 -16.11 -9.10
C GLY A 121 12.89 -16.55 -9.52
N LEU A 122 11.91 -16.02 -8.79
CA LEU A 122 10.49 -16.31 -8.95
C LEU A 122 10.00 -16.08 -10.39
N LEU A 123 10.49 -15.03 -11.03
CA LEU A 123 10.08 -14.59 -12.37
C LEU A 123 11.19 -14.66 -13.41
N GLN A 124 12.23 -15.47 -13.14
CA GLN A 124 13.26 -15.85 -14.12
C GLN A 124 13.88 -14.64 -14.85
N ILE A 125 14.32 -13.65 -14.07
CA ILE A 125 14.88 -12.40 -14.60
C ILE A 125 16.35 -12.59 -14.97
N TRP A 126 16.75 -12.04 -16.11
CA TRP A 126 18.15 -12.00 -16.56
C TRP A 126 18.88 -10.80 -15.95
N PRO A 127 20.09 -10.94 -15.35
CA PRO A 127 20.77 -9.83 -14.68
C PRO A 127 21.06 -8.60 -15.57
N PRO A 128 21.46 -8.74 -16.85
CA PRO A 128 21.54 -7.60 -17.78
C PRO A 128 20.22 -6.86 -17.96
N THR A 129 19.08 -7.55 -18.03
CA THR A 129 17.74 -6.92 -18.05
C THR A 129 17.51 -6.14 -16.76
N ALA A 130 17.77 -6.75 -15.60
CA ALA A 130 17.61 -6.07 -14.32
C ALA A 130 18.45 -4.78 -14.24
N ARG A 131 19.68 -4.80 -14.75
CA ARG A 131 20.53 -3.60 -14.86
C ARG A 131 19.98 -2.57 -15.84
N HIS A 132 19.49 -2.99 -17.00
CA HIS A 132 18.90 -2.10 -18.01
C HIS A 132 17.71 -1.32 -17.44
N PHE A 133 16.85 -1.99 -16.68
CA PHE A 133 15.71 -1.34 -15.99
C PHE A 133 16.09 -0.68 -14.67
N GLY A 134 17.38 -0.65 -14.30
CA GLY A 134 17.86 -0.01 -13.09
C GLY A 134 17.36 -0.64 -11.80
N CYS A 135 17.10 -1.96 -11.78
CA CYS A 135 16.70 -2.68 -10.58
C CYS A 135 17.77 -2.61 -9.47
N ARG A 136 17.33 -2.82 -8.22
CA ARG A 136 18.21 -2.95 -7.05
C ARG A 136 19.04 -4.23 -7.12
N ALA A 137 18.37 -5.37 -7.25
CA ALA A 137 19.02 -6.64 -7.58
C ALA A 137 19.55 -6.60 -9.02
N ARG A 138 20.86 -6.81 -9.18
CA ARG A 138 21.60 -6.66 -10.44
C ARG A 138 22.42 -7.89 -10.80
N SER A 139 22.49 -8.87 -9.90
CA SER A 139 23.19 -10.14 -10.03
C SER A 139 22.22 -11.33 -9.91
N GLY A 140 22.67 -12.52 -10.31
CA GLY A 140 21.85 -13.73 -10.20
C GLY A 140 21.50 -14.08 -8.74
N GLY A 141 22.45 -13.93 -7.82
CA GLY A 141 22.24 -14.20 -6.39
C GLY A 141 21.24 -13.25 -5.75
N GLU A 142 21.34 -11.95 -6.02
CA GLU A 142 20.34 -10.97 -5.54
C GLU A 142 18.96 -11.24 -6.13
N LEU A 143 18.88 -11.69 -7.39
CA LEU A 143 17.61 -12.03 -8.02
C LEU A 143 16.98 -13.32 -7.50
N MET A 144 17.68 -14.11 -6.68
CA MET A 144 17.08 -15.24 -5.97
C MET A 144 16.30 -14.80 -4.72
N ASP A 145 16.50 -13.58 -4.25
CA ASP A 145 15.63 -13.00 -3.23
C ASP A 145 14.25 -12.71 -3.84
N GLY A 146 13.19 -13.26 -3.24
CA GLY A 146 11.85 -13.19 -3.80
C GLY A 146 11.30 -11.76 -3.84
N ALA A 147 11.53 -10.97 -2.79
CA ALA A 147 11.07 -9.60 -2.69
C ALA A 147 11.76 -8.69 -3.73
N ASP A 148 13.08 -8.82 -3.87
CA ASP A 148 13.85 -8.06 -4.86
C ASP A 148 13.52 -8.49 -6.30
N ASN A 149 13.28 -9.79 -6.53
CA ASN A 149 12.87 -10.30 -7.85
C ASN A 149 11.51 -9.72 -8.28
N LEU A 150 10.52 -9.75 -7.38
CA LEU A 150 9.18 -9.20 -7.62
C LEU A 150 9.23 -7.67 -7.80
N SER A 151 10.01 -6.97 -6.97
CA SER A 151 10.23 -5.53 -7.10
C SER A 151 10.81 -5.16 -8.46
N CYS A 152 11.78 -5.93 -8.96
CA CYS A 152 12.36 -5.75 -10.29
C CYS A 152 11.35 -6.05 -11.41
N ALA A 153 10.57 -7.13 -11.29
CA ALA A 153 9.52 -7.44 -12.26
C ALA A 153 8.49 -6.32 -12.38
N ILE A 154 8.05 -5.75 -11.24
CA ILE A 154 7.14 -4.60 -11.22
C ILE A 154 7.74 -3.40 -11.95
N ARG A 155 9.05 -3.14 -11.79
CA ARG A 155 9.75 -2.06 -12.50
C ARG A 155 9.72 -2.27 -14.02
N ILE A 156 9.98 -3.50 -14.47
CA ILE A 156 9.92 -3.86 -15.90
C ILE A 156 8.48 -3.67 -16.42
N MET A 157 7.48 -4.24 -15.74
CA MET A 157 6.07 -4.14 -16.14
C MET A 157 5.55 -2.69 -16.14
N SER A 158 6.00 -1.85 -15.20
CA SER A 158 5.68 -0.42 -15.11
C SER A 158 6.19 0.39 -16.31
N VAL A 159 7.15 -0.16 -17.06
CA VAL A 159 7.57 0.40 -18.35
C VAL A 159 6.79 -0.24 -19.50
N THR A 160 6.72 -1.57 -19.57
CA THR A 160 6.28 -2.28 -20.78
C THR A 160 4.76 -2.25 -20.97
N VAL A 161 3.98 -2.45 -19.89
CA VAL A 161 2.51 -2.45 -19.96
C VAL A 161 1.98 -1.05 -20.31
N PRO A 162 2.41 0.05 -19.66
CA PRO A 162 1.94 1.38 -20.06
C PRO A 162 2.44 1.81 -21.44
N ARG A 163 3.65 1.40 -21.86
CA ARG A 163 4.17 1.66 -23.21
C ARG A 163 3.32 1.00 -24.29
N ASP A 164 2.91 -0.24 -24.07
CA ASP A 164 2.19 -1.04 -25.09
C ASP A 164 0.65 -0.93 -24.95
N GLY A 165 0.16 -0.52 -23.78
CA GLY A 165 -1.25 -0.36 -23.46
C GLY A 165 -2.03 -1.68 -23.38
N VAL A 166 -1.35 -2.81 -23.20
CA VAL A 166 -1.91 -4.17 -23.09
C VAL A 166 -1.13 -4.99 -22.07
N ILE A 167 -1.76 -6.02 -21.50
CA ILE A 167 -1.07 -7.08 -20.76
C ILE A 167 -0.45 -8.07 -21.75
N HIS A 168 -1.17 -8.42 -22.83
CA HIS A 168 -0.71 -9.34 -23.86
C HIS A 168 -1.09 -8.89 -25.27
N ALA A 169 -0.14 -8.92 -26.19
CA ALA A 169 -0.40 -8.97 -27.63
C ALA A 169 0.72 -9.75 -28.34
N SER A 170 0.40 -10.40 -29.46
CA SER A 170 1.34 -11.14 -30.31
C SER A 170 1.73 -10.41 -31.61
N SER A 171 0.89 -9.46 -32.05
CA SER A 171 1.06 -8.73 -33.30
C SER A 171 0.98 -7.21 -33.05
N PRO A 172 1.82 -6.38 -33.71
CA PRO A 172 2.88 -6.75 -34.68
C PRO A 172 4.12 -7.38 -34.04
N ARG A 173 4.18 -7.40 -32.70
CA ARG A 173 5.22 -8.05 -31.91
C ARG A 173 4.65 -8.45 -30.54
N TRP A 174 5.40 -9.25 -29.79
CA TRP A 174 5.11 -9.46 -28.37
C TRP A 174 5.13 -8.13 -27.61
N ALA A 175 4.05 -7.86 -26.89
CA ALA A 175 3.82 -6.59 -26.20
C ALA A 175 3.22 -6.80 -24.80
N GLY A 176 3.29 -5.75 -23.97
CA GLY A 176 2.91 -5.81 -22.57
C GLY A 176 3.87 -6.70 -21.78
N VAL A 177 3.29 -7.55 -20.93
CA VAL A 177 4.05 -8.55 -20.17
C VAL A 177 4.66 -9.63 -21.10
N SER A 178 4.12 -9.81 -22.30
CA SER A 178 4.61 -10.86 -23.22
C SER A 178 5.94 -10.51 -23.90
N ALA A 179 6.35 -9.25 -23.83
CA ALA A 179 7.63 -8.79 -24.30
C ALA A 179 8.77 -9.51 -23.56
N ASP A 180 8.66 -9.63 -22.23
CA ASP A 180 9.74 -10.14 -21.37
C ASP A 180 9.50 -11.57 -20.85
N TRP A 181 8.23 -11.96 -20.63
CA TRP A 181 7.93 -13.25 -19.98
C TRP A 181 7.41 -14.31 -20.97
N GLY A 182 8.16 -15.40 -21.10
CA GLY A 182 7.86 -16.51 -22.02
C GLY A 182 6.52 -17.23 -21.79
N PRO A 183 6.10 -17.52 -20.54
CA PRO A 183 4.78 -18.10 -20.24
C PRO A 183 3.62 -17.32 -20.83
N MET A 184 3.74 -16.00 -20.92
CA MET A 184 2.72 -15.15 -21.51
C MET A 184 2.59 -15.33 -23.01
N ARG A 185 3.46 -16.10 -23.67
CA ARG A 185 3.34 -16.48 -25.09
C ARG A 185 2.59 -17.79 -25.30
N SER A 186 2.42 -18.60 -24.26
CA SER A 186 1.58 -19.81 -24.27
C SER A 186 0.13 -19.50 -23.94
N GLU A 187 -0.80 -19.83 -24.84
CA GLU A 187 -2.24 -19.64 -24.65
C GLU A 187 -2.76 -20.41 -23.43
N ALA A 188 -2.42 -21.69 -23.32
CA ALA A 188 -2.82 -22.53 -22.19
C ALA A 188 -2.40 -21.95 -20.84
N LYS A 189 -1.18 -21.37 -20.76
CA LYS A 189 -0.69 -20.74 -19.52
C LYS A 189 -1.40 -19.42 -19.23
N ARG A 190 -1.61 -18.56 -20.24
CA ARG A 190 -2.39 -17.34 -20.09
C ARG A 190 -3.80 -17.64 -19.60
N GLU A 191 -4.43 -18.68 -20.15
CA GLU A 191 -5.79 -19.06 -19.80
C GLU A 191 -5.88 -19.63 -18.38
N ASP A 192 -4.89 -20.40 -17.91
CA ASP A 192 -4.79 -20.79 -16.49
C ASP A 192 -4.65 -19.58 -15.55
N MET A 193 -3.84 -18.59 -15.94
CA MET A 193 -3.66 -17.36 -15.15
C MET A 193 -4.97 -16.55 -15.10
N ARG A 194 -5.60 -16.32 -16.27
CA ARG A 194 -6.84 -15.55 -16.40
C ARG A 194 -7.99 -16.15 -15.62
N ARG A 195 -8.25 -17.46 -15.77
CA ARG A 195 -9.33 -18.13 -15.03
C ARG A 195 -9.19 -17.96 -13.53
N TRP A 196 -7.97 -18.07 -13.02
CA TRP A 196 -7.75 -17.87 -11.60
C TRP A 196 -7.88 -16.42 -11.17
N LEU A 197 -7.28 -15.48 -11.91
CA LEU A 197 -7.37 -14.04 -11.61
C LEU A 197 -8.81 -13.53 -11.63
N ALA A 198 -9.58 -13.94 -12.65
CA ALA A 198 -10.97 -13.56 -12.79
C ALA A 198 -11.79 -14.00 -11.57
N GLY A 199 -11.48 -15.13 -10.93
CA GLY A 199 -12.20 -15.63 -9.76
C GLY A 199 -11.90 -14.92 -8.44
N GLN A 200 -10.99 -13.94 -8.39
CA GLN A 200 -10.60 -13.26 -7.15
C GLN A 200 -11.51 -12.07 -6.84
N ASP A 201 -11.73 -11.78 -5.55
CA ASP A 201 -12.62 -10.71 -5.09
C ASP A 201 -12.27 -9.34 -5.68
N TYR A 202 -10.97 -9.04 -5.80
CA TYR A 202 -10.48 -7.80 -6.40
C TYR A 202 -10.76 -7.69 -7.92
N CYS A 203 -11.17 -8.77 -8.58
CA CYS A 203 -11.62 -8.81 -9.98
C CYS A 203 -13.13 -8.95 -10.15
N GLN A 204 -13.86 -9.28 -9.09
CA GLN A 204 -15.32 -9.44 -9.09
C GLN A 204 -16.07 -8.16 -8.68
N ILE A 205 -15.37 -7.02 -8.59
CA ILE A 205 -15.94 -5.72 -8.22
C ILE A 205 -16.97 -5.28 -9.27
N SER A 206 -18.26 -5.34 -8.93
CA SER A 206 -19.38 -4.94 -9.78
C SER A 206 -19.81 -3.48 -9.56
N VAL A 207 -19.62 -2.95 -8.35
CA VAL A 207 -19.89 -1.55 -7.97
C VAL A 207 -18.65 -0.91 -7.37
N SER A 208 -18.45 0.40 -7.53
CA SER A 208 -17.32 1.07 -6.90
C SER A 208 -17.47 1.02 -5.37
N PRO A 209 -16.46 0.59 -4.60
CA PRO A 209 -16.49 0.67 -3.15
C PRO A 209 -16.49 2.13 -2.64
N ARG A 210 -16.17 3.09 -3.51
CA ARG A 210 -16.17 4.52 -3.17
C ARG A 210 -17.62 4.96 -2.90
N PRO A 211 -17.94 5.47 -1.70
CA PRO A 211 -19.24 6.05 -1.42
C PRO A 211 -19.54 7.15 -2.44
N MET A 212 -20.69 7.09 -3.10
CA MET A 212 -21.16 8.20 -3.92
C MET A 212 -21.34 9.42 -3.03
N GLN A 213 -20.93 10.60 -3.49
CA GLN A 213 -21.24 11.83 -2.77
C GLN A 213 -22.75 11.90 -2.58
N ARG A 214 -23.18 12.09 -1.33
CA ARG A 214 -24.60 12.34 -1.03
C ARG A 214 -25.00 13.60 -1.81
N PRO A 215 -26.13 13.59 -2.53
CA PRO A 215 -26.63 14.80 -3.19
C PRO A 215 -26.68 15.95 -2.20
N VAL A 216 -26.22 17.13 -2.61
CA VAL A 216 -26.44 18.35 -1.83
C VAL A 216 -27.96 18.52 -1.75
N PRO A 217 -28.56 18.58 -0.56
CA PRO A 217 -30.00 18.81 -0.44
C PRO A 217 -30.35 20.10 -1.18
N GLU A 218 -31.38 20.05 -2.03
CA GLU A 218 -31.84 21.20 -2.83
C GLU A 218 -32.53 22.29 -1.99
N GLY A 219 -32.31 22.25 -0.68
CA GLY A 219 -32.71 23.23 0.30
C GLY A 219 -32.09 22.91 1.65
N LEU A 220 -31.77 23.96 2.42
CA LEU A 220 -31.47 23.87 3.86
C LEU A 220 -32.74 23.42 4.61
N MET A 221 -33.08 22.13 4.53
CA MET A 221 -33.92 21.52 5.55
C MET A 221 -33.04 21.37 6.78
N ALA A 222 -32.96 22.43 7.58
CA ALA A 222 -32.52 22.33 8.95
C ALA A 222 -33.46 21.34 9.65
N GLY A 223 -33.08 20.06 9.67
CA GLY A 223 -33.69 19.10 10.57
C GLY A 223 -33.60 19.64 12.00
N PRO A 224 -34.54 19.26 12.90
CA PRO A 224 -34.47 19.70 14.28
C PRO A 224 -33.08 19.43 14.82
N VAL A 225 -32.45 20.46 15.39
CA VAL A 225 -31.15 20.34 16.05
C VAL A 225 -31.32 19.27 17.13
N ALA A 226 -30.70 18.11 16.90
CA ALA A 226 -30.67 17.07 17.92
C ALA A 226 -29.99 17.67 19.16
N PRO A 227 -30.57 17.53 20.36
CA PRO A 227 -29.92 18.01 21.57
C PRO A 227 -28.54 17.37 21.68
N GLU A 228 -27.56 18.16 22.10
CA GLU A 228 -26.18 17.70 22.28
C GLU A 228 -26.17 16.54 23.28
N THR A 229 -25.98 15.31 22.78
CA THR A 229 -25.82 14.14 23.62
C THR A 229 -24.43 14.21 24.24
N ARG A 230 -24.33 14.64 25.50
CA ARG A 230 -23.09 14.50 26.25
C ARG A 230 -22.81 13.02 26.46
N PRO A 231 -21.69 12.47 25.95
CA PRO A 231 -21.31 11.12 26.29
C PRO A 231 -21.09 11.03 27.79
N GLU A 232 -21.71 10.04 28.43
CA GLU A 232 -21.43 9.66 29.81
C GLU A 232 -19.91 9.51 29.99
N PRO A 233 -19.30 10.10 31.03
CA PRO A 233 -17.87 9.95 31.27
C PRO A 233 -17.55 8.47 31.42
N ARG A 234 -16.70 7.96 30.52
CA ARG A 234 -16.22 6.57 30.57
C ARG A 234 -15.51 6.38 31.89
N ALA A 235 -15.99 5.45 32.71
CA ALA A 235 -15.34 5.09 33.97
C ALA A 235 -13.87 4.73 33.69
N ILE A 236 -12.96 5.54 34.23
CA ILE A 236 -11.54 5.26 34.18
C ILE A 236 -11.31 4.12 35.16
N VAL A 237 -11.05 2.92 34.64
CA VAL A 237 -10.52 1.82 35.45
C VAL A 237 -9.08 2.19 35.76
N VAL A 238 -8.84 2.71 36.96
CA VAL A 238 -7.49 2.94 37.49
C VAL A 238 -6.85 1.56 37.67
N ALA A 239 -5.79 1.28 36.91
CA ALA A 239 -4.98 0.09 37.12
C ALA A 239 -4.41 0.14 38.55
N SER A 240 -4.72 -0.89 39.35
CA SER A 240 -4.12 -1.06 40.68
C SER A 240 -2.62 -1.33 40.54
N ASP A 241 -1.82 -0.60 41.32
CA ASP A 241 -0.37 -0.75 41.41
C ASP A 241 0.00 -2.15 41.95
N ASP A 242 0.28 -3.09 41.04
CA ASP A 242 1.00 -4.32 41.38
C ASP A 242 2.49 -3.99 41.57
N THR A 243 2.85 -3.66 42.81
CA THR A 243 4.26 -3.54 43.23
C THR A 243 4.90 -4.94 43.24
N PRO A 244 5.99 -5.19 42.49
CA PRO A 244 6.66 -6.48 42.52
C PRO A 244 7.43 -6.67 43.85
N PRO A 245 7.44 -7.88 44.44
CA PRO A 245 8.13 -8.12 45.71
C PRO A 245 9.66 -8.03 45.55
N ALA A 246 10.30 -7.47 46.58
CA ALA A 246 11.74 -7.26 46.65
C ALA A 246 12.53 -8.58 46.56
N ARG A 247 13.60 -8.59 45.77
CA ARG A 247 14.55 -9.71 45.66
C ARG A 247 15.29 -9.88 46.99
N GLY A 248 15.03 -10.98 47.68
CA GLY A 248 15.80 -11.42 48.84
C GLY A 248 17.23 -11.76 48.47
N THR A 249 18.17 -11.30 49.30
CA THR A 249 19.61 -11.55 49.21
C THR A 249 19.91 -13.02 49.51
N ALA A 250 20.45 -13.74 48.53
CA ALA A 250 20.98 -15.09 48.73
C ALA A 250 22.26 -15.02 49.59
N ARG A 251 22.19 -15.59 50.79
CA ARG A 251 23.35 -15.86 51.63
C ARG A 251 24.20 -16.97 50.98
N ASN A 252 25.49 -16.70 50.85
CA ASN A 252 26.54 -17.69 50.66
C ASN A 252 26.42 -18.81 51.70
N LEU A 253 26.44 -20.07 51.24
CA LEU A 253 26.99 -21.17 52.03
C LEU A 253 27.86 -22.05 51.14
N MET A 254 29.13 -22.10 51.52
CA MET A 254 30.15 -23.03 51.08
C MET A 254 29.72 -24.48 51.35
N ARG A 255 29.86 -25.36 50.35
CA ARG A 255 30.62 -26.62 50.40
C ARG A 255 30.61 -27.30 49.04
#